data_AF-D9QI56-F1
#
_entry.id   AF-D9QI56-F1
#
_cell.length_a   1.000
_cell.length_b   1.000
_cell.length_c   1.000
_cell.angle_alpha   90.00
_cell.angle_beta   90.00
_cell.angle_gamma   90.00
#
_symmetry.space_group_name_H-M   'P 1'
#
loop_
_entity.id
_entity.type
_entity.pdbx_description
1 polymer ?
#
loop_
_entity_poly.entity_id
_entity_poly.type
_entity_poly.pdbx_seq_one_letter_code
_entity_poly.pdbx_strand_id
1 'polypeptide(L)'
;MGKSRKSGSQTSSGGGKGFDFGQPLTSFVESGFEHLVHFAEAEVGGCSYGFVRSAEVGAAIPVVTLLARHEAPLRAAMSELRSWGDGVDGDAVEMTVVFMKSGGWLLGLSPEPRRLAARTQTADLLLDPLYFAPTWIKTLDTTDPFLRRFEQYHEAMFAPFILSAAVWRGSPPDQRRPHDTQMDLLEQRLSLLKFQCTFSDEDSVEAGSQAAVMLATFKRDGKPRRAKRSSGEEAPGRPDIKRIKAKREQVLASLFTVSRRRADRTGLTAGMMEQLAPLGIQRWQVDQAIANVVLSRKMCGEDHYAPLESKSLKRAVIEGAFNHVEFADGELSQFTIAPEILERQIDLDGRDLLRIFGHQPKRDGVAATLGELRRRRLIDA
;
A
#
# COMPACT_ATOMS: atom_id res chain seq x y z
N MET A 1 -33.37 31.95 34.59
CA MET A 1 -32.40 30.82 34.56
C MET A 1 -31.68 30.83 33.21
N GLY A 2 -30.47 31.39 33.19
CA GLY A 2 -29.67 31.55 31.99
C GLY A 2 -28.99 30.25 31.58
N LYS A 3 -29.13 29.87 30.31
CA LYS A 3 -28.24 28.90 29.66
C LYS A 3 -27.19 29.67 28.88
N SER A 4 -25.99 29.71 29.47
CA SER A 4 -24.77 30.21 28.84
C SER A 4 -24.54 29.46 27.52
N ARG A 5 -24.59 30.20 26.41
CA ARG A 5 -24.13 29.74 25.10
C ARG A 5 -22.61 29.61 25.20
N LYS A 6 -22.10 28.38 25.12
CA LYS A 6 -20.67 28.11 24.90
C LYS A 6 -20.25 28.86 23.64
N SER A 7 -19.42 29.88 23.84
CA SER A 7 -18.77 30.67 22.82
C SER A 7 -18.03 29.76 21.85
N GLY A 8 -18.19 30.07 20.56
CA GLY A 8 -17.49 29.42 19.47
C GLY A 8 -15.98 29.40 19.71
N SER A 9 -15.40 28.26 19.33
CA SER A 9 -13.98 28.05 19.08
C SER A 9 -13.36 29.32 18.50
N GLN A 10 -12.53 30.00 19.29
CA GLN A 10 -11.57 30.97 18.77
C GLN A 10 -10.75 30.27 17.68
N THR A 11 -10.93 30.70 16.43
CA THR A 11 -9.94 30.51 15.38
C THR A 11 -8.70 31.26 15.81
N SER A 12 -7.73 30.55 16.41
CA SER A 12 -6.42 31.09 16.73
C SER A 12 -5.70 31.43 15.44
N SER A 13 -5.59 32.72 15.14
CA SER A 13 -4.71 33.28 14.13
C SER A 13 -3.24 32.94 14.46
N GLY A 14 -2.47 32.54 13.44
CA GLY A 14 -1.02 32.75 13.36
C GLY A 14 -0.07 31.92 14.25
N GLY A 15 -0.53 30.86 14.93
CA GLY A 15 0.38 30.00 15.68
C GLY A 15 1.25 29.11 14.78
N GLY A 16 2.55 29.04 15.06
CA GLY A 16 3.45 28.02 14.50
C GLY A 16 2.95 26.60 14.80
N LYS A 17 3.24 25.66 13.91
CA LYS A 17 2.72 24.29 13.85
C LYS A 17 3.86 23.30 13.61
N GLY A 18 3.67 22.09 14.14
CA GLY A 18 4.59 20.98 13.95
C GLY A 18 3.95 19.87 13.15
N PHE A 19 4.79 18.96 12.66
CA PHE A 19 4.36 17.81 11.89
C PHE A 19 5.24 16.61 12.16
N ASP A 20 4.64 15.43 12.30
CA ASP A 20 5.39 14.18 12.41
C ASP A 20 5.37 13.38 11.11
N PHE A 21 6.53 13.19 10.48
CA PHE A 21 6.66 12.44 9.21
C PHE A 21 6.38 10.93 9.36
N GLY A 22 6.25 10.42 10.59
CA GLY A 22 5.74 9.08 10.85
C GLY A 22 4.22 8.96 10.69
N GLN A 23 3.50 10.06 10.42
CA GLN A 23 2.07 10.06 10.13
C GLN A 23 1.80 10.04 8.62
N PRO A 24 1.57 8.88 8.02
CA PRO A 24 1.20 8.84 6.61
C PRO A 24 -0.18 9.46 6.40
N LEU A 25 -0.41 10.01 5.20
CA LEU A 25 -1.74 10.36 4.73
C LEU A 25 -2.44 9.10 4.21
N THR A 26 -3.58 8.76 4.82
CA THR A 26 -4.39 7.67 4.29
C THR A 26 -4.87 8.04 2.90
N SER A 27 -4.53 7.20 1.94
CA SER A 27 -4.93 7.34 0.54
C SER A 27 -5.85 6.18 0.17
N PHE A 28 -6.72 6.38 -0.80
CA PHE A 28 -7.55 5.30 -1.33
C PHE A 28 -7.01 4.91 -2.69
N VAL A 29 -6.75 3.62 -2.88
CA VAL A 29 -6.29 3.07 -4.15
C VAL A 29 -7.33 2.09 -4.64
N GLU A 30 -7.94 2.43 -5.76
CA GLU A 30 -8.95 1.62 -6.41
C GLU A 30 -8.46 1.18 -7.78
N SER A 31 -8.63 -0.10 -8.08
CA SER A 31 -8.52 -0.58 -9.46
C SER A 31 -9.89 -0.60 -10.13
N GLY A 32 -9.91 -0.46 -11.46
CA GLY A 32 -11.13 -0.62 -12.25
C GLY A 32 -11.79 -1.99 -12.08
N PHE A 33 -13.09 -2.05 -12.41
CA PHE A 33 -13.94 -3.24 -12.31
C PHE A 33 -14.22 -3.91 -13.65
N GLU A 34 -13.83 -3.30 -14.76
CA GLU A 34 -14.25 -3.71 -16.11
C GLU A 34 -13.84 -5.15 -16.42
N HIS A 35 -12.67 -5.60 -15.96
CA HIS A 35 -12.24 -6.99 -16.10
C HIS A 35 -13.25 -8.00 -15.54
N LEU A 36 -13.96 -7.66 -14.45
CA LEU A 36 -14.99 -8.54 -13.89
C LEU A 36 -16.15 -8.73 -14.87
N VAL A 37 -16.59 -7.62 -15.48
CA VAL A 37 -17.68 -7.61 -16.47
C VAL A 37 -17.25 -8.39 -17.70
N HIS A 38 -16.05 -8.09 -18.23
CA HIS A 38 -15.51 -8.75 -19.40
C HIS A 38 -15.29 -10.24 -19.19
N PHE A 39 -14.81 -10.70 -18.03
CA PHE A 39 -14.68 -12.13 -17.75
C PHE A 39 -16.04 -12.83 -17.63
N ALA A 40 -17.06 -12.16 -17.08
CA ALA A 40 -18.41 -12.70 -17.03
C ALA A 40 -19.01 -12.83 -18.45
N GLU A 41 -18.91 -11.78 -19.26
CA GLU A 41 -19.37 -11.74 -20.66
C GLU A 41 -18.59 -12.70 -21.56
N ALA A 42 -17.32 -12.98 -21.26
CA ALA A 42 -16.52 -13.98 -21.97
C ALA A 42 -17.01 -15.41 -21.75
N GLU A 43 -17.83 -15.64 -20.72
CA GLU A 43 -18.23 -16.97 -20.24
C GLU A 43 -17.01 -17.87 -20.03
N VAL A 44 -16.05 -17.40 -19.22
CA VAL A 44 -14.91 -18.25 -18.84
C VAL A 44 -15.43 -19.46 -18.08
N GLY A 45 -15.36 -20.62 -18.71
CA GLY A 45 -15.93 -21.88 -18.23
C GLY A 45 -14.92 -22.81 -17.59
N GLY A 46 -13.63 -22.63 -17.89
CA GLY A 46 -12.59 -23.58 -17.53
C GLY A 46 -11.19 -23.01 -17.58
N CYS A 47 -10.22 -23.88 -17.27
CA CYS A 47 -8.80 -23.64 -17.49
C CYS A 47 -8.20 -24.89 -18.14
N SER A 48 -7.26 -24.70 -19.07
CA SER A 48 -6.37 -25.77 -19.53
C SER A 48 -4.96 -25.53 -19.02
N TYR A 49 -4.21 -26.62 -18.91
CA TYR A 49 -2.85 -26.61 -18.40
C TYR A 49 -1.90 -27.31 -19.34
N GLY A 50 -0.64 -26.92 -19.30
CA GLY A 50 0.40 -27.61 -20.02
C GLY A 50 1.75 -26.94 -19.87
N PHE A 51 2.57 -27.10 -20.89
CA PHE A 51 3.87 -26.43 -20.99
C PHE A 51 3.96 -25.71 -22.33
N VAL A 52 4.55 -24.52 -22.31
CA VAL A 52 4.83 -23.73 -23.51
C VAL A 52 6.30 -23.35 -23.52
N ARG A 53 6.92 -23.35 -24.70
CA ARG A 53 8.28 -22.84 -24.84
C ARG A 53 8.23 -21.31 -24.79
N SER A 54 8.83 -20.71 -23.77
CA SER A 54 8.97 -19.27 -23.65
C SER A 54 10.29 -18.82 -24.26
N ALA A 55 10.24 -17.88 -25.20
CA ALA A 55 11.44 -17.25 -25.75
C ALA A 55 12.16 -16.38 -24.71
N GLU A 56 11.40 -15.72 -23.83
CA GLU A 56 11.92 -14.84 -22.78
C GLU A 56 12.72 -15.60 -21.72
N VAL A 57 12.28 -16.81 -21.37
CA VAL A 57 12.95 -17.66 -20.37
C VAL A 57 13.94 -18.64 -21.05
N GLY A 58 13.79 -18.91 -22.34
CA GLY A 58 14.62 -19.86 -23.08
C GLY A 58 14.32 -21.33 -22.78
N ALA A 59 13.23 -21.63 -22.06
CA ALA A 59 12.86 -22.98 -21.62
C ALA A 59 11.36 -23.27 -21.81
N ALA A 60 10.98 -24.54 -21.70
CA ALA A 60 9.58 -24.93 -21.55
C ALA A 60 9.14 -24.66 -20.11
N ILE A 61 8.09 -23.85 -19.95
CA ILE A 61 7.55 -23.44 -18.65
C ILE A 61 6.05 -23.76 -18.57
N PRO A 62 5.48 -23.93 -17.37
CA PRO A 62 4.06 -24.16 -17.21
C PRO A 62 3.21 -23.04 -17.84
N VAL A 63 2.05 -23.42 -18.37
CA VAL A 63 1.03 -22.48 -18.85
C VAL A 63 -0.32 -22.82 -18.23
N VAL A 64 -1.01 -21.77 -17.78
CA VAL A 64 -2.40 -21.79 -17.33
C VAL A 64 -3.20 -20.95 -18.33
N THR A 65 -4.14 -21.58 -19.04
CA THR A 65 -4.91 -20.91 -20.09
C THR A 65 -6.38 -20.87 -19.70
N LEU A 66 -6.93 -19.67 -19.54
CA LEU A 66 -8.37 -19.47 -19.32
C LEU A 66 -9.15 -19.86 -20.58
N LEU A 67 -10.22 -20.64 -20.43
CA LEU A 67 -11.07 -21.09 -21.54
C LEU A 67 -12.42 -20.39 -21.50
N ALA A 68 -12.74 -19.65 -22.56
CA ALA A 68 -13.99 -18.88 -22.65
C ALA A 68 -14.75 -19.15 -23.96
N ARG A 69 -16.03 -18.75 -24.02
CA ARG A 69 -16.88 -18.91 -25.21
C ARG A 69 -16.79 -17.74 -26.17
N HIS A 70 -16.64 -16.53 -25.63
CA HIS A 70 -16.75 -15.30 -26.41
C HIS A 70 -15.40 -14.58 -26.50
N GLU A 71 -14.89 -14.43 -27.73
CA GLU A 71 -13.54 -13.92 -27.97
C GLU A 71 -13.36 -12.43 -27.62
N ALA A 72 -14.27 -11.57 -28.09
CA ALA A 72 -14.14 -10.12 -27.91
C ALA A 72 -14.07 -9.69 -26.43
N PRO A 73 -14.99 -10.11 -25.55
CA PRO A 73 -14.89 -9.81 -24.12
C PRO A 73 -13.68 -10.49 -23.46
N LEU A 74 -13.30 -11.72 -23.85
CA LEU A 74 -12.08 -12.35 -23.33
C LEU A 74 -10.83 -11.54 -23.66
N ARG A 75 -10.74 -11.05 -24.90
CA ARG A 75 -9.66 -10.18 -25.37
C ARG A 75 -9.63 -8.86 -24.60
N ALA A 76 -10.78 -8.26 -24.32
CA ALA A 76 -10.88 -7.05 -23.52
C ALA A 76 -10.36 -7.29 -22.09
N ALA A 77 -10.81 -8.36 -21.42
CA ALA A 77 -10.34 -8.73 -20.08
C ALA A 77 -8.82 -8.94 -20.05
N MET A 78 -8.28 -9.74 -20.98
CA MET A 78 -6.84 -10.00 -21.04
C MET A 78 -6.02 -8.75 -21.41
N SER A 79 -6.57 -7.85 -22.22
CA SER A 79 -5.91 -6.56 -22.53
C SER A 79 -5.84 -5.66 -21.30
N GLU A 80 -6.89 -5.64 -20.47
CA GLU A 80 -6.88 -4.90 -19.21
C GLU A 80 -5.85 -5.49 -18.23
N LEU A 81 -5.84 -6.81 -18.04
CA LEU A 81 -4.83 -7.49 -17.23
C LEU A 81 -3.41 -7.21 -17.74
N ARG A 82 -3.22 -7.17 -19.06
CA ARG A 82 -1.94 -6.82 -19.68
C ARG A 82 -1.54 -5.38 -19.38
N SER A 83 -2.48 -4.44 -19.50
CA SER A 83 -2.22 -3.03 -19.22
C SER A 83 -1.75 -2.78 -17.78
N TRP A 84 -2.17 -3.61 -16.83
CA TRP A 84 -1.69 -3.54 -15.45
C TRP A 84 -0.21 -3.90 -15.32
N GLY A 85 0.28 -4.81 -16.17
CA GLY A 85 1.67 -5.25 -16.18
C GLY A 85 2.59 -4.40 -17.05
N ASP A 86 2.08 -3.66 -18.04
CA ASP A 86 2.89 -2.87 -18.98
C ASP A 86 3.72 -1.75 -18.30
N GLY A 87 3.43 -1.39 -17.05
CA GLY A 87 4.21 -0.46 -16.24
C GLY A 87 5.04 -1.08 -15.11
N VAL A 88 4.92 -2.40 -14.86
CA VAL A 88 5.59 -3.07 -13.74
C VAL A 88 6.13 -4.44 -14.17
N ASP A 89 5.28 -5.47 -14.17
CA ASP A 89 5.57 -6.83 -14.61
C ASP A 89 4.25 -7.64 -14.69
N GLY A 90 4.29 -8.90 -15.16
CA GLY A 90 3.10 -9.75 -15.23
C GLY A 90 2.54 -10.21 -13.87
N ASP A 91 3.24 -9.95 -12.77
CA ASP A 91 2.78 -10.16 -11.40
C ASP A 91 1.99 -8.97 -10.85
N ALA A 92 1.74 -7.93 -11.66
CA ALA A 92 0.71 -6.93 -11.40
C ALA A 92 -0.71 -7.51 -11.33
N VAL A 93 -0.89 -8.74 -11.82
CA VAL A 93 -2.08 -9.58 -11.62
C VAL A 93 -1.75 -10.62 -10.55
N GLU A 94 -2.39 -10.54 -9.40
CA GLU A 94 -2.36 -11.59 -8.39
C GLU A 94 -3.22 -12.77 -8.84
N MET A 95 -2.65 -13.97 -8.83
CA MET A 95 -3.35 -15.21 -9.13
C MET A 95 -3.36 -16.10 -7.88
N THR A 96 -4.56 -16.39 -7.38
CA THR A 96 -4.74 -17.20 -6.17
C THR A 96 -5.57 -18.45 -6.47
N VAL A 97 -5.10 -19.59 -5.99
CA VAL A 97 -5.75 -20.90 -6.12
C VAL A 97 -6.10 -21.41 -4.72
N VAL A 98 -7.38 -21.70 -4.50
CA VAL A 98 -7.86 -22.30 -3.24
C VAL A 98 -8.39 -23.70 -3.50
N PHE A 99 -7.75 -24.73 -2.95
CA PHE A 99 -8.20 -26.11 -3.06
C PHE A 99 -9.36 -26.38 -2.09
N MET A 100 -10.49 -26.83 -2.63
CA MET A 100 -11.72 -27.01 -1.88
C MET A 100 -11.82 -28.43 -1.32
N LYS A 101 -12.37 -28.57 -0.11
CA LYS A 101 -12.61 -29.89 0.50
C LYS A 101 -13.60 -30.75 -0.27
N SER A 102 -14.58 -30.11 -0.90
CA SER A 102 -15.59 -30.78 -1.71
C SER A 102 -15.04 -31.40 -3.00
N GLY A 103 -13.76 -31.21 -3.29
CA GLY A 103 -13.18 -31.40 -4.61
C GLY A 103 -13.26 -30.11 -5.43
N GLY A 104 -12.46 -30.04 -6.49
CA GLY A 104 -12.28 -28.83 -7.28
C GLY A 104 -11.47 -27.76 -6.54
N TRP A 105 -11.53 -26.54 -7.06
CA TRP A 105 -10.76 -25.40 -6.57
C TRP A 105 -11.36 -24.08 -7.06
N LEU A 106 -10.97 -22.99 -6.39
CA LEU A 106 -11.30 -21.61 -6.78
C LEU A 106 -10.08 -20.97 -7.43
N LEU A 107 -10.28 -20.32 -8.57
CA LEU A 107 -9.32 -19.41 -9.19
C LEU A 107 -9.73 -17.97 -8.89
N GLY A 108 -8.80 -17.19 -8.37
CA GLY A 108 -8.92 -15.76 -8.14
C GLY A 108 -7.93 -15.00 -9.02
N LEU A 109 -8.41 -13.97 -9.71
CA LEU A 109 -7.57 -12.99 -10.39
C LEU A 109 -7.92 -11.59 -9.87
N SER A 110 -6.92 -10.84 -9.43
CA SER A 110 -7.08 -9.45 -8.99
C SER A 110 -5.81 -8.65 -9.30
N PRO A 111 -5.84 -7.32 -9.19
CA PRO A 111 -4.62 -6.54 -9.09
C PRO A 111 -3.83 -6.93 -7.84
N GLU A 112 -2.51 -7.02 -7.95
CA GLU A 112 -1.64 -7.16 -6.78
C GLU A 112 -1.51 -5.80 -6.06
N PRO A 113 -1.78 -5.73 -4.73
CA PRO A 113 -1.88 -4.46 -4.02
C PRO A 113 -0.65 -3.55 -4.12
N ARG A 114 0.57 -4.08 -3.99
CA ARG A 114 1.79 -3.25 -3.99
C ARG A 114 2.07 -2.65 -5.37
N ARG A 115 1.90 -3.44 -6.42
CA ARG A 115 2.04 -3.00 -7.82
C ARG A 115 0.93 -2.06 -8.23
N LEU A 116 -0.29 -2.28 -7.73
CA LEU A 116 -1.39 -1.32 -7.84
C LEU A 116 -1.04 0.00 -7.14
N ALA A 117 -0.44 -0.03 -5.96
CA ALA A 117 0.07 1.18 -5.30
C ALA A 117 1.14 1.86 -6.16
N ALA A 118 2.15 1.12 -6.61
CA ALA A 118 3.27 1.66 -7.38
C ALA A 118 2.83 2.34 -8.68
N ARG A 119 1.80 1.80 -9.37
CA ARG A 119 1.28 2.39 -10.61
C ARG A 119 0.33 3.58 -10.40
N THR A 120 -0.28 3.69 -9.23
CA THR A 120 -1.28 4.74 -8.93
C THR A 120 -0.74 5.84 -8.01
N GLN A 121 0.33 5.57 -7.28
CA GLN A 121 0.89 6.45 -6.27
C GLN A 121 2.39 6.65 -6.50
N THR A 122 2.77 7.91 -6.59
CA THR A 122 4.16 8.35 -6.74
C THR A 122 4.88 8.54 -5.40
N ALA A 123 4.16 8.45 -4.27
CA ALA A 123 4.61 8.88 -2.94
C ALA A 123 4.47 7.80 -1.85
N ASP A 124 4.89 6.56 -2.12
CA ASP A 124 4.70 5.40 -1.20
C ASP A 124 5.21 5.68 0.23
N LEU A 125 6.25 6.49 0.38
CA LEU A 125 6.82 6.83 1.69
C LEU A 125 5.94 7.75 2.54
N LEU A 126 5.04 8.52 1.96
CA LEU A 126 4.22 9.52 2.65
C LEU A 126 2.75 9.10 2.79
N LEU A 127 2.36 8.02 2.12
CA LEU A 127 1.00 7.53 2.07
C LEU A 127 0.83 6.22 2.86
N ASP A 128 -0.40 5.95 3.27
CA ASP A 128 -0.86 4.67 3.81
C ASP A 128 -2.09 4.23 3.00
N PRO A 129 -1.89 3.52 1.90
CA PRO A 129 -2.97 3.18 0.98
C PRO A 129 -3.94 2.18 1.59
N LEU A 130 -5.22 2.52 1.52
CA LEU A 130 -6.35 1.60 1.62
C LEU A 130 -6.63 1.06 0.23
N TYR A 131 -6.47 -0.24 0.06
CA TYR A 131 -6.64 -0.90 -1.21
C TYR A 131 -8.06 -1.40 -1.40
N PHE A 132 -8.60 -1.11 -2.57
CA PHE A 132 -9.81 -1.71 -3.08
C PHE A 132 -9.48 -2.37 -4.42
N ALA A 133 -9.38 -3.70 -4.39
CA ALA A 133 -9.04 -4.53 -5.54
C ALA A 133 -10.16 -5.57 -5.75
N PRO A 134 -11.04 -5.40 -6.76
CA PRO A 134 -12.01 -6.42 -7.11
C PRO A 134 -11.26 -7.69 -7.51
N THR A 135 -11.79 -8.83 -7.07
CA THR A 135 -11.26 -10.14 -7.45
C THR A 135 -12.31 -10.86 -8.29
N TRP A 136 -11.92 -11.26 -9.51
CA TRP A 136 -12.70 -12.20 -10.30
C TRP A 136 -12.49 -13.60 -9.73
N ILE A 137 -13.57 -14.32 -9.43
CA ILE A 137 -13.52 -15.64 -8.80
C ILE A 137 -14.23 -16.65 -9.71
N LYS A 138 -13.58 -17.77 -10.01
CA LYS A 138 -14.15 -18.88 -10.76
C LYS A 138 -13.99 -20.20 -10.03
N THR A 139 -15.09 -20.90 -9.85
CA THR A 139 -15.10 -22.28 -9.37
C THR A 139 -14.82 -23.24 -10.52
N LEU A 140 -13.93 -24.19 -10.28
CA LEU A 140 -13.50 -25.18 -11.24
C LEU A 140 -13.56 -26.56 -10.59
N ASP A 141 -14.45 -27.41 -11.10
CA ASP A 141 -14.78 -28.71 -10.50
C ASP A 141 -13.78 -29.82 -10.92
N THR A 142 -12.62 -29.45 -11.48
CA THR A 142 -11.62 -30.41 -11.94
C THR A 142 -10.71 -30.82 -10.80
N THR A 143 -10.38 -32.11 -10.73
CA THR A 143 -9.39 -32.67 -9.79
C THR A 143 -8.05 -32.95 -10.48
N ASP A 144 -7.71 -32.16 -11.51
CA ASP A 144 -6.54 -32.41 -12.35
C ASP A 144 -5.24 -32.39 -11.51
N PRO A 145 -4.44 -33.48 -11.52
CA PRO A 145 -3.16 -33.55 -10.80
C PRO A 145 -2.13 -32.49 -11.24
N PHE A 146 -2.31 -31.84 -12.39
CA PHE A 146 -1.45 -30.77 -12.86
C PHE A 146 -1.35 -29.64 -11.84
N LEU A 147 -2.45 -29.19 -11.24
CA LEU A 147 -2.41 -28.04 -10.32
C LEU A 147 -1.59 -28.31 -9.06
N ARG A 148 -1.64 -29.54 -8.53
CA ARG A 148 -0.79 -29.95 -7.40
C ARG A 148 0.68 -30.02 -7.81
N ARG A 149 0.98 -30.44 -9.04
CA ARG A 149 2.35 -30.38 -9.59
C ARG A 149 2.79 -28.95 -9.85
N PHE A 150 1.88 -28.07 -10.24
CA PHE A 150 2.14 -26.66 -10.46
C PHE A 150 2.41 -25.92 -9.15
N GLU A 151 1.66 -26.23 -8.10
CA GLU A 151 1.93 -25.82 -6.72
C GLU A 151 3.36 -26.22 -6.29
N GLN A 152 3.73 -27.49 -6.47
CA GLN A 152 5.09 -27.98 -6.18
C GLN A 152 6.18 -27.29 -7.01
N TYR A 153 5.92 -27.05 -8.31
CA TYR A 153 6.84 -26.30 -9.17
C TYR A 153 7.07 -24.88 -8.64
N HIS A 154 6.04 -24.26 -8.06
CA HIS A 154 6.08 -22.90 -7.53
C HIS A 154 6.80 -22.78 -6.17
N GLU A 155 7.17 -23.90 -5.54
CA GLU A 155 8.04 -23.89 -4.35
C GLU A 155 9.51 -23.54 -4.69
N ALA A 156 9.89 -23.60 -5.97
CA ALA A 156 11.23 -23.22 -6.42
C ALA A 156 11.45 -21.70 -6.29
N MET A 157 12.70 -21.30 -6.02
CA MET A 157 13.11 -19.89 -5.94
C MET A 157 12.80 -19.10 -7.23
N PHE A 158 12.84 -19.77 -8.37
CA PHE A 158 12.54 -19.20 -9.68
C PHE A 158 11.57 -20.11 -10.43
N ALA A 159 10.30 -19.74 -10.46
CA ALA A 159 9.20 -20.55 -11.00
C ALA A 159 8.36 -19.77 -12.03
N PRO A 160 8.93 -19.40 -13.19
CA PRO A 160 8.19 -18.70 -14.23
C PRO A 160 7.06 -19.56 -14.79
N PHE A 161 5.94 -18.93 -15.12
CA PHE A 161 4.83 -19.54 -15.84
C PHE A 161 4.09 -18.52 -16.70
N ILE A 162 3.29 -19.01 -17.65
CA ILE A 162 2.45 -18.16 -18.49
C ILE A 162 0.99 -18.24 -18.04
N LEU A 163 0.38 -17.09 -17.80
CA LEU A 163 -1.08 -16.96 -17.78
C LEU A 163 -1.55 -16.49 -19.15
N SER A 164 -2.41 -17.28 -19.79
CA SER A 164 -2.93 -17.04 -21.14
C SER A 164 -4.43 -17.27 -21.21
N ALA A 165 -5.01 -17.13 -22.40
CA ALA A 165 -6.42 -17.34 -22.65
C ALA A 165 -6.67 -17.91 -24.05
N ALA A 166 -7.74 -18.71 -24.19
CA ALA A 166 -8.16 -19.30 -25.44
C ALA A 166 -9.69 -19.32 -25.55
N VAL A 167 -10.16 -19.23 -26.79
CA VAL A 167 -11.58 -19.41 -27.13
C VAL A 167 -11.84 -20.89 -27.36
N TRP A 168 -12.79 -21.46 -26.64
CA TRP A 168 -13.22 -22.83 -26.81
C TRP A 168 -14.54 -22.91 -27.60
N ARG A 169 -14.44 -23.40 -28.84
CA ARG A 169 -15.57 -23.53 -29.76
C ARG A 169 -16.23 -24.92 -29.74
N GLY A 170 -15.74 -25.83 -28.92
CA GLY A 170 -16.27 -27.19 -28.84
C GLY A 170 -17.70 -27.23 -28.29
N SER A 171 -18.52 -28.16 -28.79
CA SER A 171 -19.82 -28.46 -28.18
C SER A 171 -19.64 -29.02 -26.76
N PRO A 172 -20.62 -28.86 -25.85
CA PRO A 172 -20.65 -29.59 -24.59
C PRO A 172 -20.44 -31.09 -24.83
N PRO A 173 -19.81 -31.84 -23.91
CA PRO A 173 -19.51 -33.24 -24.11
C PRO A 173 -20.80 -34.04 -24.33
N ASP A 174 -21.05 -34.42 -25.59
CA ASP A 174 -22.00 -35.48 -25.95
C ASP A 174 -21.17 -36.73 -26.29
N GLN A 175 -21.49 -37.86 -25.65
CA GLN A 175 -20.62 -39.03 -25.47
C GLN A 175 -20.25 -39.81 -26.76
N ARG A 176 -20.56 -39.28 -27.96
CA ARG A 176 -20.61 -40.07 -29.20
C ARG A 176 -19.68 -39.63 -30.32
N ARG A 177 -18.85 -38.58 -30.16
CA ARG A 177 -17.91 -38.15 -31.22
C ARG A 177 -16.52 -37.84 -30.66
N PRO A 178 -15.43 -38.22 -31.36
CA PRO A 178 -14.10 -37.73 -31.04
C PRO A 178 -14.11 -36.20 -31.08
N HIS A 179 -13.58 -35.59 -30.02
CA HIS A 179 -13.59 -34.15 -29.83
C HIS A 179 -12.80 -33.44 -30.91
N ASP A 180 -13.46 -32.62 -31.73
CA ASP A 180 -12.80 -31.54 -32.45
C ASP A 180 -12.66 -30.38 -31.44
N THR A 181 -11.71 -30.51 -30.50
CA THR A 181 -11.37 -29.42 -29.56
C THR A 181 -10.64 -28.33 -30.32
N GLN A 182 -11.39 -27.52 -31.05
CA GLN A 182 -10.89 -26.27 -31.60
C GLN A 182 -10.77 -25.27 -30.45
N MET A 183 -9.53 -25.10 -30.00
CA MET A 183 -9.11 -24.04 -29.10
C MET A 183 -8.32 -23.03 -29.89
N ASP A 184 -8.84 -21.81 -29.97
CA ASP A 184 -8.13 -20.70 -30.59
C ASP A 184 -7.44 -19.91 -29.48
N LEU A 185 -6.12 -20.07 -29.36
CA LEU A 185 -5.32 -19.27 -28.44
C LEU A 185 -5.44 -17.78 -28.81
N LEU A 186 -5.65 -16.93 -27.81
CA LEU A 186 -5.50 -15.50 -28.02
C LEU A 186 -4.04 -15.17 -28.33
N GLU A 187 -3.85 -13.99 -28.95
CA GLU A 187 -2.53 -13.50 -29.35
C GLU A 187 -1.53 -13.51 -28.18
N GLN A 188 -0.31 -13.99 -28.42
CA GLN A 188 0.72 -14.14 -27.39
C GLN A 188 1.02 -12.83 -26.63
N ARG A 189 0.87 -11.67 -27.28
CA ARG A 189 1.06 -10.36 -26.64
C ARG A 189 0.11 -10.10 -25.45
N LEU A 190 -1.01 -10.81 -25.38
CA LEU A 190 -1.98 -10.71 -24.27
C LEU A 190 -1.69 -11.70 -23.13
N SER A 191 -0.72 -12.59 -23.33
CA SER A 191 -0.29 -13.51 -22.27
C SER A 191 0.63 -12.78 -21.28
N LEU A 192 0.65 -13.24 -20.05
CA LEU A 192 1.43 -12.68 -18.95
C LEU A 192 2.48 -13.70 -18.51
N LEU A 193 3.76 -13.30 -18.54
CA LEU A 193 4.82 -14.00 -17.85
C LEU A 193 4.75 -13.65 -16.36
N LYS A 194 4.54 -14.66 -15.54
CA LYS A 194 4.33 -14.55 -14.09
C LYS A 194 5.38 -15.34 -13.33
N PHE A 195 5.65 -14.90 -12.10
CA PHE A 195 6.52 -15.60 -11.15
C PHE A 195 5.83 -15.83 -9.81
N GLN A 196 4.63 -15.27 -9.61
CA GLN A 196 3.88 -15.37 -8.37
C GLN A 196 2.48 -15.96 -8.60
N CYS A 197 2.18 -16.97 -7.80
CA CYS A 197 0.86 -17.57 -7.63
C CYS A 197 0.72 -18.05 -6.19
N THR A 198 -0.40 -17.73 -5.56
CA THR A 198 -0.69 -18.13 -4.18
C THR A 198 -1.53 -19.40 -4.19
N PHE A 199 -1.12 -20.40 -3.43
CA PHE A 199 -1.87 -21.64 -3.23
C PHE A 199 -2.32 -21.74 -1.77
N SER A 200 -3.53 -22.23 -1.53
CA SER A 200 -4.03 -22.49 -0.17
C SER A 200 -5.01 -23.65 -0.18
N ASP A 201 -4.94 -24.51 0.82
CA ASP A 201 -6.03 -25.43 1.11
C ASP A 201 -7.12 -24.69 1.91
N GLU A 202 -8.38 -25.06 1.71
CA GLU A 202 -9.55 -24.42 2.36
C GLU A 202 -9.41 -24.23 3.88
N ASP A 203 -8.73 -25.15 4.56
CA ASP A 203 -8.54 -25.14 6.02
C ASP A 203 -7.35 -24.31 6.50
N SER A 204 -6.40 -24.03 5.63
CA SER A 204 -5.16 -23.33 5.96
C SER A 204 -5.17 -21.87 5.51
N VAL A 205 -6.33 -21.35 5.11
CA VAL A 205 -6.46 -19.97 4.62
C VAL A 205 -6.21 -18.97 5.75
N GLU A 206 -5.20 -18.13 5.57
CA GLU A 206 -4.85 -17.08 6.54
C GLU A 206 -5.87 -15.93 6.55
N ALA A 207 -6.23 -15.45 7.73
CA ALA A 207 -7.15 -14.32 7.88
C ALA A 207 -6.55 -13.05 7.25
N GLY A 208 -7.36 -12.32 6.47
CA GLY A 208 -6.92 -11.10 5.77
C GLY A 208 -6.22 -11.34 4.44
N SER A 209 -5.97 -12.59 4.04
CA SER A 209 -5.44 -12.93 2.72
C SER A 209 -6.50 -12.82 1.60
N GLN A 210 -6.06 -12.73 0.34
CA GLN A 210 -6.97 -12.81 -0.81
C GLN A 210 -7.76 -14.13 -0.81
N ALA A 211 -7.12 -15.25 -0.49
CA ALA A 211 -7.77 -16.55 -0.36
C ALA A 211 -8.93 -16.53 0.65
N ALA A 212 -8.79 -15.79 1.77
CA ALA A 212 -9.87 -15.62 2.75
C ALA A 212 -11.05 -14.85 2.18
N VAL A 213 -10.79 -13.78 1.43
CA VAL A 213 -11.83 -12.99 0.75
C VAL A 213 -12.55 -13.85 -0.29
N MET A 214 -11.82 -14.63 -1.08
CA MET A 214 -12.38 -15.53 -2.09
C MET A 214 -13.28 -16.59 -1.45
N LEU A 215 -12.79 -17.29 -0.43
CA LEU A 215 -13.53 -18.34 0.25
C LEU A 215 -14.77 -17.79 0.96
N ALA A 216 -14.66 -16.62 1.59
CA ALA A 216 -15.81 -15.95 2.20
C ALA A 216 -16.86 -15.54 1.15
N THR A 217 -16.42 -15.08 -0.03
CA THR A 217 -17.32 -14.71 -1.13
C THR A 217 -18.01 -15.93 -1.72
N PHE A 218 -17.27 -17.01 -1.98
CA PHE A 218 -17.82 -18.28 -2.47
C PHE A 218 -18.84 -18.89 -1.50
N LYS A 219 -18.50 -19.02 -0.21
CA LYS A 219 -19.40 -19.58 0.82
C LYS A 219 -20.67 -18.75 1.06
N ARG A 220 -20.72 -17.50 0.59
CA ARG A 220 -21.86 -16.58 0.78
C ARG A 220 -22.98 -16.76 -0.24
N ASP A 221 -22.74 -17.45 -1.35
CA ASP A 221 -23.72 -17.91 -2.36
C ASP A 221 -25.05 -17.14 -2.39
N GLY A 222 -24.98 -15.85 -2.76
CA GLY A 222 -26.15 -15.00 -3.00
C GLY A 222 -27.04 -14.67 -1.79
N LYS A 223 -26.70 -15.08 -0.56
CA LYS A 223 -27.48 -14.75 0.64
C LYS A 223 -26.81 -13.58 1.38
N PRO A 224 -27.34 -12.35 1.30
CA PRO A 224 -26.85 -11.24 2.09
C PRO A 224 -27.17 -11.51 3.57
N ARG A 225 -26.22 -12.13 4.28
CA ARG A 225 -26.22 -12.02 5.73
C ARG A 225 -25.84 -10.58 6.04
N ARG A 226 -26.72 -9.85 6.74
CA ARG A 226 -26.28 -8.74 7.60
C ARG A 226 -25.08 -9.29 8.34
N ALA A 227 -23.88 -8.77 8.07
CA ALA A 227 -22.73 -9.07 8.89
C ALA A 227 -23.22 -8.84 10.32
N LYS A 228 -23.30 -9.91 11.13
CA LYS A 228 -23.25 -9.69 12.57
C LYS A 228 -21.93 -8.96 12.70
N ARG A 229 -21.99 -7.63 12.89
CA ARG A 229 -20.85 -6.84 13.35
C ARG A 229 -20.31 -7.71 14.48
N SER A 230 -19.21 -8.39 14.23
CA SER A 230 -18.47 -9.02 15.31
C SER A 230 -18.24 -7.85 16.23
N SER A 231 -18.84 -7.88 17.41
CA SER A 231 -18.70 -6.82 18.41
C SER A 231 -17.27 -6.78 19.00
N GLY A 232 -16.29 -7.21 18.21
CA GLY A 232 -14.87 -7.28 18.47
C GLY A 232 -14.01 -7.15 17.21
N GLU A 233 -14.56 -6.76 16.05
CA GLU A 233 -13.71 -6.13 15.02
C GLU A 233 -13.21 -4.83 15.64
N GLU A 234 -11.97 -4.88 16.13
CA GLU A 234 -11.28 -3.75 16.74
C GLU A 234 -11.46 -2.55 15.83
N ALA A 235 -12.08 -1.49 16.36
CA ALA A 235 -12.00 -0.17 15.74
C ALA A 235 -10.53 0.07 15.35
N PRO A 236 -10.25 0.68 14.17
CA PRO A 236 -8.88 0.80 13.65
C PRO A 236 -7.95 1.12 14.81
N GLY A 237 -7.08 0.16 15.11
CA GLY A 237 -6.30 0.16 16.35
C GLY A 237 -5.56 1.48 16.49
N ARG A 238 -5.28 1.89 17.74
CA ARG A 238 -4.42 3.06 17.97
C ARG A 238 -3.14 2.91 17.14
N PRO A 239 -2.63 3.99 16.52
CA PRO A 239 -1.43 3.92 15.70
C PRO A 239 -0.29 3.23 16.45
N ASP A 240 0.34 2.23 15.85
CA ASP A 240 1.48 1.56 16.44
C ASP A 240 2.70 2.50 16.43
N ILE A 241 3.23 2.80 17.61
CA ILE A 241 4.39 3.68 17.76
C ILE A 241 5.63 3.15 17.05
N LYS A 242 5.80 1.82 16.98
CA LYS A 242 6.92 1.20 16.25
C LYS A 242 6.80 1.48 14.75
N ARG A 243 5.60 1.34 14.20
CA ARG A 243 5.29 1.66 12.80
C ARG A 243 5.52 3.14 12.50
N ILE A 244 5.07 4.05 13.37
CA ILE A 244 5.30 5.50 13.23
C ILE A 244 6.81 5.79 13.22
N LYS A 245 7.57 5.22 14.16
CA LYS A 245 9.03 5.41 14.23
C LYS A 245 9.74 4.94 12.96
N ALA A 246 9.44 3.71 12.52
CA ALA A 246 10.05 3.15 11.32
C ALA A 246 9.73 3.98 10.06
N LYS A 247 8.47 4.40 9.90
CA LYS A 247 8.04 5.24 8.77
C LYS A 247 8.73 6.60 8.79
N ARG A 248 8.83 7.24 9.96
CA ARG A 248 9.53 8.52 10.11
C ARG A 248 10.99 8.40 9.70
N GLU A 249 11.70 7.39 10.22
CA GLU A 249 13.11 7.15 9.89
C GLU A 249 13.30 6.95 8.39
N GLN A 250 12.41 6.18 7.75
CA GLN A 250 12.41 5.97 6.31
C GLN A 250 12.20 7.29 5.54
N VAL A 251 11.19 8.08 5.89
CA VAL A 251 10.89 9.36 5.24
C VAL A 251 12.06 10.34 5.38
N LEU A 252 12.61 10.50 6.59
CA LEU A 252 13.74 11.40 6.84
C LEU A 252 15.02 10.94 6.13
N ALA A 253 15.22 9.64 5.96
CA ALA A 253 16.37 9.07 5.25
C ALA A 253 16.24 9.12 3.73
N SER A 254 15.01 9.21 3.19
CA SER A 254 14.79 9.26 1.75
C SER A 254 14.59 10.67 1.22
N LEU A 255 13.83 11.52 1.91
CA LEU A 255 13.41 12.84 1.40
C LEU A 255 14.25 14.02 1.90
N PHE A 256 14.96 13.87 3.02
CA PHE A 256 15.68 14.96 3.69
C PHE A 256 17.16 14.65 3.92
N THR A 257 17.74 13.83 3.06
CA THR A 257 19.13 13.35 3.17
C THR A 257 20.14 14.50 3.17
N VAL A 258 20.01 15.46 2.25
CA VAL A 258 20.93 16.58 2.10
C VAL A 258 20.79 17.53 3.28
N SER A 259 19.57 17.89 3.70
CA SER A 259 19.35 18.76 4.86
C SER A 259 19.96 18.17 6.14
N ARG A 260 19.78 16.87 6.37
CA ARG A 260 20.41 16.17 7.51
C ARG A 260 21.93 16.19 7.43
N ARG A 261 22.50 15.93 6.24
CA ARG A 261 23.96 16.01 6.03
C ARG A 261 24.51 17.42 6.21
N ARG A 262 23.78 18.44 5.77
CA ARG A 262 24.16 19.85 5.96
C ARG A 262 24.17 20.20 7.45
N ALA A 263 23.12 19.83 8.19
CA ALA A 263 23.04 20.04 9.63
C ALA A 263 24.16 19.34 10.42
N ASP A 264 24.54 18.14 10.01
CA ASP A 264 25.70 17.44 10.59
C ASP A 264 27.00 18.21 10.31
N ARG A 265 27.22 18.66 9.07
CA ARG A 265 28.45 19.36 8.67
C ARG A 265 28.59 20.76 9.28
N THR A 266 27.49 21.46 9.53
CA THR A 266 27.51 22.76 10.21
C THR A 266 27.58 22.63 11.73
N GLY A 267 27.55 21.41 12.29
CA GLY A 267 27.53 21.17 13.72
C GLY A 267 26.18 21.47 14.38
N LEU A 268 25.15 21.83 13.61
CA LEU A 268 23.81 22.17 14.12
C LEU A 268 23.17 21.00 14.85
N THR A 269 23.23 19.79 14.27
CA THR A 269 22.72 18.58 14.92
C THR A 269 23.41 18.33 16.26
N ALA A 270 24.75 18.40 16.27
CA ALA A 270 25.54 18.14 17.48
C ALA A 270 25.26 19.19 18.58
N GLY A 271 25.19 20.47 18.22
CA GLY A 271 24.89 21.55 19.17
C GLY A 271 23.49 21.42 19.79
N MET A 272 22.47 21.10 18.99
CA MET A 272 21.12 20.87 19.50
C MET A 272 21.05 19.64 20.40
N MET A 273 21.75 18.56 20.04
CA MET A 273 21.83 17.35 20.85
C MET A 273 22.50 17.62 22.20
N GLU A 274 23.58 18.40 22.23
CA GLU A 274 24.26 18.79 23.47
C GLU A 274 23.38 19.68 24.35
N GLN A 275 22.78 20.72 23.77
CA GLN A 275 21.90 21.66 24.48
C GLN A 275 20.70 20.97 25.13
N LEU A 276 20.07 20.03 24.42
CA LEU A 276 18.82 19.38 24.86
C LEU A 276 19.04 17.98 25.44
N ALA A 277 20.29 17.52 25.57
CA ALA A 277 20.63 16.24 26.21
C ALA A 277 20.04 16.08 27.63
N PRO A 278 20.05 17.10 28.53
CA PRO A 278 19.42 16.97 29.85
C PRO A 278 17.91 16.71 29.80
N LEU A 279 17.27 17.00 28.66
CA LEU A 279 15.86 16.76 28.41
C LEU A 279 15.60 15.42 27.70
N GLY A 280 16.63 14.59 27.50
CA GLY A 280 16.51 13.30 26.84
C GLY A 280 16.07 13.41 25.38
N ILE A 281 16.53 14.46 24.68
CA ILE A 281 16.28 14.61 23.24
C ILE A 281 16.88 13.42 22.48
N GLN A 282 16.16 12.96 21.46
CA GLN A 282 16.65 11.94 20.54
C GLN A 282 17.03 12.59 19.20
N ARG A 283 18.04 12.03 18.52
CA ARG A 283 18.55 12.57 17.25
C ARG A 283 17.45 12.74 16.19
N TRP A 284 16.54 11.77 16.09
CA TRP A 284 15.46 11.84 15.11
C TRP A 284 14.53 13.04 15.34
N GLN A 285 14.40 13.55 16.57
CA GLN A 285 13.58 14.72 16.87
C GLN A 285 14.23 16.00 16.31
N VAL A 286 15.56 16.07 16.40
CA VAL A 286 16.35 17.14 15.79
C VAL A 286 16.27 17.05 14.26
N ASP A 287 16.48 15.86 13.70
CA ASP A 287 16.38 15.62 12.25
C ASP A 287 14.98 15.97 11.70
N GLN A 288 13.91 15.61 12.42
CA GLN A 288 12.53 15.96 12.07
C GLN A 288 12.29 17.47 12.13
N ALA A 289 12.76 18.15 13.18
CA ALA A 289 12.65 19.59 13.30
C ALA A 289 13.38 20.33 12.16
N ILE A 290 14.57 19.86 11.80
CA ILE A 290 15.32 20.38 10.65
C ILE A 290 14.51 20.21 9.36
N ALA A 291 14.01 19.00 9.10
CA ALA A 291 13.20 18.72 7.91
C ALA A 291 11.96 19.62 7.84
N ASN A 292 11.25 19.79 8.95
CA ASN A 292 10.07 20.65 9.01
C ASN A 292 10.39 22.12 8.79
N VAL A 293 11.47 22.65 9.37
CA VAL A 293 11.88 24.05 9.15
C VAL A 293 12.27 24.28 7.69
N VAL A 294 13.10 23.40 7.12
CA VAL A 294 13.52 23.50 5.71
C VAL A 294 12.32 23.44 4.78
N LEU A 295 11.42 22.47 5.02
CA LEU A 295 10.24 22.31 4.19
C LEU A 295 9.28 23.50 4.33
N SER A 296 9.05 23.97 5.55
CA SER A 296 8.22 25.15 5.83
C SER A 296 8.71 26.38 5.07
N ARG A 297 10.01 26.70 5.19
CA ARG A 297 10.62 27.84 4.49
C ARG A 297 10.47 27.72 2.98
N LYS A 298 10.66 26.52 2.43
CA LYS A 298 10.51 26.27 0.99
C LYS A 298 9.06 26.43 0.53
N MET A 299 8.10 25.96 1.31
CA MET A 299 6.68 25.97 0.95
C MET A 299 6.04 27.35 1.08
N CYS A 300 6.35 28.08 2.15
CA CYS A 300 5.65 29.31 2.50
C CYS A 300 6.55 30.48 2.90
N GLY A 301 7.87 30.37 2.76
CA GLY A 301 8.81 31.45 3.09
C GLY A 301 8.98 31.73 4.59
N GLU A 302 8.31 30.96 5.45
CA GLU A 302 8.27 31.16 6.90
C GLU A 302 8.62 29.89 7.67
N ASP A 303 8.95 30.03 8.94
CA ASP A 303 9.17 28.92 9.87
C ASP A 303 7.85 28.34 10.41
N HIS A 304 7.91 27.11 10.92
CA HIS A 304 6.83 26.49 11.69
C HIS A 304 5.47 26.39 10.97
N TYR A 305 5.44 26.37 9.63
CA TYR A 305 4.21 26.35 8.85
C TYR A 305 3.19 27.41 9.30
N ALA A 306 3.67 28.56 9.79
CA ALA A 306 2.83 29.58 10.42
C ALA A 306 1.67 30.03 9.52
N PRO A 307 1.87 30.22 8.20
CA PRO A 307 0.79 30.62 7.28
C PRO A 307 -0.24 29.53 6.95
N LEU A 308 0.10 28.25 7.15
CA LEU A 308 -0.78 27.14 6.75
C LEU A 308 -1.96 27.00 7.72
N GLU A 309 -3.14 26.61 7.24
CA GLU A 309 -4.28 26.36 8.12
C GLU A 309 -4.15 25.01 8.84
N SER A 310 -4.47 24.96 10.13
CA SER A 310 -4.35 23.71 10.92
C SER A 310 -5.17 22.54 10.37
N LYS A 311 -6.30 22.82 9.69
CA LYS A 311 -7.16 21.79 9.10
C LYS A 311 -6.56 21.15 7.84
N SER A 312 -5.78 21.92 7.08
CA SER A 312 -5.14 21.45 5.84
C SER A 312 -3.66 21.13 6.00
N LEU A 313 -3.06 21.45 7.17
CA LEU A 313 -1.63 21.29 7.45
C LEU A 313 -1.08 19.93 7.01
N LYS A 314 -1.69 18.83 7.45
CA LYS A 314 -1.21 17.48 7.10
C LYS A 314 -1.16 17.26 5.59
N ARG A 315 -2.23 17.61 4.88
CA ARG A 315 -2.29 17.47 3.42
C ARG A 315 -1.25 18.35 2.74
N ALA A 316 -1.17 19.62 3.15
CA ALA A 316 -0.24 20.59 2.58
C ALA A 316 1.22 20.17 2.80
N VAL A 317 1.59 19.72 4.01
CA VAL A 317 2.95 19.25 4.32
C VAL A 317 3.31 18.00 3.51
N ILE A 318 2.39 17.06 3.35
CA ILE A 318 2.61 15.85 2.54
C ILE A 318 2.77 16.21 1.05
N GLU A 319 1.90 17.06 0.51
CA GLU A 319 2.03 17.56 -0.87
C GLU A 319 3.32 18.37 -1.07
N GLY A 320 3.72 19.17 -0.09
CA GLY A 320 4.96 19.93 -0.11
C GLY A 320 6.20 19.03 -0.06
N ALA A 321 6.19 18.02 0.81
CA ALA A 321 7.25 17.03 0.94
C ALA A 321 7.38 16.18 -0.33
N PHE A 322 6.26 15.87 -0.98
CA PHE A 322 6.26 15.19 -2.28
C PHE A 322 6.97 16.00 -3.38
N ASN A 323 6.73 17.31 -3.42
CA ASN A 323 7.39 18.21 -4.38
C ASN A 323 8.78 18.68 -3.91
N HIS A 324 9.25 18.19 -2.76
CA HIS A 324 10.52 18.60 -2.20
C HIS A 324 11.70 17.88 -2.86
N VAL A 325 12.46 18.63 -3.66
CA VAL A 325 13.77 18.20 -4.17
C VAL A 325 14.89 18.85 -3.37
N GLU A 326 15.88 18.05 -2.98
CA GLU A 326 17.16 18.51 -2.41
C GLU A 326 18.28 18.38 -3.43
N PHE A 327 19.10 19.42 -3.53
CA PHE A 327 20.29 19.43 -4.39
C PHE A 327 21.55 19.23 -3.55
N ALA A 328 22.34 18.22 -3.87
CA ALA A 328 23.63 17.94 -3.24
C ALA A 328 24.76 18.79 -3.85
N ASP A 329 24.57 20.10 -3.86
CA ASP A 329 25.48 21.10 -4.44
C ASP A 329 26.74 21.39 -3.59
N GLY A 330 26.76 20.93 -2.34
CA GLY A 330 27.83 21.21 -1.39
C GLY A 330 27.76 22.59 -0.72
N GLU A 331 26.76 23.41 -1.05
CA GLU A 331 26.54 24.71 -0.43
C GLU A 331 26.04 24.56 1.02
N LEU A 332 26.69 25.27 1.93
CA LEU A 332 26.35 25.34 3.36
C LEU A 332 25.88 26.73 3.78
N SER A 333 26.24 27.78 3.04
CA SER A 333 25.95 29.19 3.38
C SER A 333 24.45 29.48 3.47
N GLN A 334 23.63 28.77 2.69
CA GLN A 334 22.18 28.90 2.70
C GLN A 334 21.50 28.09 3.82
N PHE A 335 22.25 27.20 4.50
CA PHE A 335 21.73 26.34 5.56
C PHE A 335 21.95 26.97 6.94
N THR A 336 21.23 28.06 7.21
CA THR A 336 21.28 28.75 8.51
C THR A 336 19.94 28.62 9.22
N ILE A 337 19.91 27.89 10.33
CA ILE A 337 18.75 27.78 11.21
C ILE A 337 19.20 28.14 12.62
N ALA A 338 18.53 29.11 13.24
CA ALA A 338 18.85 29.52 14.60
C ALA A 338 18.42 28.43 15.60
N PRO A 339 19.20 28.18 16.68
CA PRO A 339 18.86 27.16 17.69
C PRO A 339 17.46 27.34 18.29
N GLU A 340 17.01 28.58 18.50
CA GLU A 340 15.70 28.90 19.08
C GLU A 340 14.55 28.48 18.17
N ILE A 341 14.75 28.58 16.85
CA ILE A 341 13.81 28.12 15.84
C ILE A 341 13.73 26.58 15.90
N LEU A 342 14.86 25.89 15.95
CA LEU A 342 14.84 24.43 16.07
C LEU A 342 14.22 23.96 17.38
N GLU A 343 14.56 24.58 18.51
CA GLU A 343 13.97 24.25 19.81
C GLU A 343 12.44 24.42 19.78
N ARG A 344 11.96 25.51 19.16
CA ARG A 344 10.53 25.73 18.97
C ARG A 344 9.90 24.68 18.06
N GLN A 345 10.55 24.30 16.97
CA GLN A 345 10.04 23.26 16.07
C GLN A 345 9.99 21.89 16.77
N ILE A 346 10.99 21.54 17.58
CA ILE A 346 10.99 20.30 18.38
C ILE A 346 9.78 20.27 19.34
N ASP A 347 9.47 21.38 20.02
CA ASP A 347 8.27 21.50 20.85
C ASP A 347 6.99 21.28 20.03
N LEU A 348 6.89 21.93 18.88
CA LEU A 348 5.72 21.85 18.00
C LEU A 348 5.50 20.43 17.44
N ASP A 349 6.57 19.77 16.99
CA ASP A 349 6.53 18.41 16.45
C ASP A 349 6.17 17.39 17.53
N GLY A 350 6.75 17.54 18.73
CA GLY A 350 6.41 16.69 19.86
C GLY A 350 4.95 16.85 20.31
N ARG A 351 4.40 18.07 20.24
CA ARG A 351 2.97 18.32 20.50
C ARG A 351 2.07 17.70 19.44
N ASP A 352 2.50 17.72 18.18
CA ASP A 352 1.78 17.05 17.10
C ASP A 352 1.72 15.54 17.36
N LEU A 353 2.87 14.92 17.67
CA LEU A 353 2.97 13.51 18.06
C LEU A 353 2.06 13.17 19.25
N LEU A 354 2.08 13.96 20.32
CA LEU A 354 1.17 13.76 21.47
C LEU A 354 -0.30 13.80 21.05
N ARG A 355 -0.67 14.72 20.15
CA ARG A 355 -2.06 14.89 19.69
C ARG A 355 -2.57 13.66 18.94
N ILE A 356 -1.74 13.01 18.13
CA ILE A 356 -2.09 11.74 17.46
C ILE A 356 -2.60 10.71 18.48
N PHE A 357 -1.95 10.64 19.63
CA PHE A 357 -2.25 9.69 20.70
C PHE A 357 -3.30 10.23 21.70
N GLY A 358 -3.96 11.35 21.39
CA GLY A 358 -4.98 11.94 22.25
C GLY A 358 -4.42 12.56 23.53
N HIS A 359 -3.18 13.05 23.50
CA HIS A 359 -2.50 13.67 24.62
C HIS A 359 -2.08 15.11 24.31
N GLN A 360 -1.87 15.90 25.35
CA GLN A 360 -1.33 17.26 25.28
C GLN A 360 -0.43 17.50 26.49
N PRO A 361 0.65 18.28 26.35
CA PRO A 361 1.47 18.67 27.49
C PRO A 361 0.69 19.63 28.40
N LYS A 362 0.97 19.58 29.71
CA LYS A 362 0.31 20.44 30.71
C LYS A 362 0.81 21.89 30.71
N ARG A 363 1.97 22.12 30.11
CA ARG A 363 2.68 23.41 30.07
C ARG A 363 3.28 23.59 28.69
N ASP A 364 3.54 24.84 28.32
CA ASP A 364 4.27 25.16 27.11
C ASP A 364 5.77 24.91 27.26
N GLY A 365 6.43 24.67 26.12
CA GLY A 365 7.88 24.57 26.00
C GLY A 365 8.40 23.15 25.81
N VAL A 366 9.59 23.05 25.21
CA VAL A 366 10.21 21.78 24.80
C VAL A 366 10.36 20.79 25.97
N ALA A 367 10.74 21.27 27.16
CA ALA A 367 10.91 20.42 28.34
C ALA A 367 9.59 19.74 28.78
N ALA A 368 8.47 20.46 28.73
CA ALA A 368 7.16 19.93 29.09
C ALA A 368 6.69 18.88 28.07
N THR A 369 6.89 19.16 26.78
CA THR A 369 6.55 18.26 25.68
C THR A 369 7.37 16.98 25.71
N LEU A 370 8.70 17.07 25.82
CA LEU A 370 9.59 15.90 25.93
C LEU A 370 9.31 15.07 27.18
N GLY A 371 9.01 15.72 28.31
CA GLY A 371 8.63 15.04 29.54
C GLY A 371 7.33 14.24 29.40
N GLU A 372 6.33 14.78 28.70
CA GLU A 372 5.07 14.06 28.45
C GLU A 372 5.26 12.93 27.44
N LEU A 373 6.03 13.14 26.36
CA LEU A 373 6.37 12.09 25.39
C LEU A 373 7.03 10.88 26.06
N ARG A 374 7.99 11.11 26.97
CA ARG A 374 8.63 10.05 27.79
C ARG A 374 7.63 9.36 28.69
N ARG A 375 6.80 10.12 29.42
CA ARG A 375 5.77 9.55 30.31
C ARG A 375 4.82 8.62 29.56
N ARG A 376 4.51 8.94 28.30
CA ARG A 376 3.64 8.16 27.43
C ARG A 376 4.34 7.05 26.65
N ARG A 377 5.66 6.91 26.81
CA ARG A 377 6.49 5.94 26.06
C ARG A 377 6.36 6.10 24.55
N LEU A 378 6.20 7.35 24.10
CA LEU A 378 6.15 7.69 22.67
C LEU A 378 7.55 7.96 22.11
N ILE A 379 8.53 8.13 23.00
CA ILE A 379 9.94 8.22 22.70
C ILE A 379 10.68 7.27 23.64
N ASP A 380 11.76 6.67 23.14
CA ASP A 380 12.59 5.78 23.94
C ASP A 380 13.24 6.57 25.09
N ALA A 381 13.28 5.96 26.28
CA ALA A 381 13.78 6.58 27.51
C ALA A 381 15.31 6.67 27.52
#